data_AF-A5AR21-F1
#
_entry.id   AF-A5AR21-F1
#
_cell.length_a   1.000
_cell.length_b   1.000
_cell.length_c   1.000
_cell.angle_alpha   90.00
_cell.angle_beta   90.00
_cell.angle_gamma   90.00
#
_symmetry.space_group_name_H-M   'P 1'
#
loop_
_entity.id
_entity.type
_entity.pdbx_description
1 polymer ?
#
loop_
_entity_poly.entity_id
_entity_poly.type
_entity_poly.pdbx_seq_one_letter_code
_entity_poly.pdbx_strand_id
1 'polypeptide(L)'
;MDTLLKTHNKLEFLHPLHGFAEKLGNLTFPKLQNQEFRFGPKKSNLKWVRNGCVKASSSALLELVPETKKENLEFELPMYDPSKGLVVDLAVVGGGPAGLAVAQQVSEAGLSVCSIDPSPKLIWPNNYGVWVDEFEAMDLLDCLDTTWSGAVVFIDDHSKKDLGRPYARVNRKLLKSKMMQKCILNGVKFHQAKVIKVIHEESKSLLICNDGVTIQAAVVLDATGFSRCLVQYDKPYNPGYQVAYGILAEVEEHPFDVDKMVFMDWRDSHLNNNMELKNRNSRIPTFLYAMPFSSNRIFLEETSLVARPGVPMEDIQERMVARLRHLGIKVKSIEEDERCIIPMGGPLPVLPQRVVGIGGTAGMVHPSTGYMVARTLAAAPIVANSIVQYLGSDRSFFGNELSSEVWRDLWPIERRRQREFFCFGMDILLKLDLQGTRRFFDAFFDLEPRYWHGFLSSRLFLPELIFFGLSLFSHASNTSRIEIMAKGTLPLINMINNLIQDKD
;
A
#
# COMPACT_ATOMS: atom_id res chain seq x y z
N MET A 1 43.34 36.82 -5.07
CA MET A 1 42.96 36.28 -6.39
C MET A 1 41.99 35.15 -6.12
N ASP A 2 40.79 35.45 -5.60
CA ASP A 2 39.59 35.82 -6.38
C ASP A 2 39.29 34.74 -7.43
N THR A 3 38.23 33.94 -7.35
CA THR A 3 36.85 34.43 -7.44
C THR A 3 35.81 33.39 -6.96
N LEU A 4 34.69 33.93 -6.48
CA LEU A 4 33.44 33.29 -6.06
C LEU A 4 32.78 32.40 -7.12
N LEU A 5 32.05 31.36 -6.68
CA LEU A 5 30.70 31.06 -7.20
C LEU A 5 29.91 30.17 -6.22
N LYS A 6 28.86 30.78 -5.66
CA LYS A 6 27.75 30.13 -4.94
C LYS A 6 26.96 29.24 -5.89
N THR A 7 26.57 28.05 -5.45
CA THR A 7 25.44 27.31 -6.04
C THR A 7 24.42 26.96 -4.95
N HIS A 8 23.20 27.46 -5.16
CA HIS A 8 22.01 27.18 -4.37
C HIS A 8 21.44 25.82 -4.76
N ASN A 9 21.27 24.91 -3.80
CA ASN A 9 20.44 23.72 -3.95
C ASN A 9 19.07 23.98 -3.27
N LYS A 10 18.07 24.32 -4.08
CA LYS A 10 16.66 24.15 -3.75
C LYS A 10 16.09 23.13 -4.75
N LEU A 11 15.76 21.94 -4.25
CA LEU A 11 14.91 20.98 -4.95
C LEU A 11 13.68 20.76 -4.05
N GLU A 12 12.72 21.66 -4.19
CA GLU A 12 11.33 21.43 -3.80
C GLU A 12 10.64 20.68 -4.95
N PHE A 13 9.95 19.59 -4.61
CA PHE A 13 9.12 18.83 -5.52
C PHE A 13 7.90 19.68 -5.92
N LEU A 14 7.76 19.98 -7.21
CA LEU A 14 6.53 20.57 -7.78
C LEU A 14 5.99 19.69 -8.92
N HIS A 15 4.66 19.51 -8.87
CA HIS A 15 3.81 18.83 -9.83
C HIS A 15 3.93 19.39 -11.27
N PRO A 16 3.76 18.57 -12.33
CA PRO A 16 3.79 19.07 -13.70
C PRO A 16 2.42 19.57 -14.14
N LEU A 17 2.31 20.88 -14.40
CA LEU A 17 1.29 21.46 -15.28
C LEU A 17 1.91 21.66 -16.67
N HIS A 18 1.22 21.16 -17.69
CA HIS A 18 1.58 21.31 -19.09
C HIS A 18 1.57 22.78 -19.53
N GLY A 19 2.65 23.21 -20.20
CA GLY A 19 2.71 24.42 -21.00
C GLY A 19 3.24 24.08 -22.40
N PHE A 20 2.40 24.28 -23.41
CA PHE A 20 2.71 24.14 -24.83
C PHE A 20 3.82 25.12 -25.26
N ALA A 21 4.72 24.66 -26.13
CA ALA A 21 5.79 25.45 -26.72
C ALA A 21 5.30 26.19 -27.97
N GLU A 22 5.46 27.52 -28.00
CA GLU A 22 5.37 28.33 -29.21
C GLU A 22 6.73 28.36 -29.93
N LYS A 23 6.71 28.12 -31.25
CA LYS A 23 7.76 28.50 -32.18
C LYS A 23 7.19 29.48 -33.21
N LEU A 24 8.00 30.51 -33.44
CA LEU A 24 7.86 31.72 -34.23
C LEU A 24 7.35 31.52 -35.68
N GLY A 25 6.51 32.46 -36.17
CA GLY A 25 6.22 32.65 -37.59
C GLY A 25 5.33 33.88 -37.85
N ASN A 26 5.89 34.91 -38.49
CA ASN A 26 5.25 36.18 -38.88
C ASN A 26 3.99 36.02 -39.76
N LEU A 27 3.03 36.95 -39.64
CA LEU A 27 2.41 37.71 -40.76
C LEU A 27 1.17 38.57 -40.31
N THR A 28 1.28 39.89 -40.52
CA THR A 28 0.28 40.92 -40.92
C THR A 28 -1.14 41.07 -40.29
N PHE A 29 -1.43 42.33 -39.89
CA PHE A 29 -2.69 43.04 -39.48
C PHE A 29 -3.88 42.96 -40.49
N PRO A 30 -5.16 43.41 -40.20
CA PRO A 30 -5.56 44.51 -39.28
C PRO A 30 -6.92 44.45 -38.49
N LYS A 31 -6.97 45.33 -37.47
CA LYS A 31 -8.07 46.16 -36.86
C LYS A 31 -9.57 45.77 -37.03
N LEU A 32 -10.31 45.82 -35.91
CA LEU A 32 -11.62 46.52 -35.70
C LEU A 32 -11.95 46.48 -34.18
N GLN A 33 -11.82 47.55 -33.40
CA GLN A 33 -12.76 48.66 -33.08
C GLN A 33 -14.02 48.34 -32.24
N ASN A 34 -14.17 49.13 -31.15
CA ASN A 34 -15.36 49.56 -30.37
C ASN A 34 -15.53 48.95 -28.96
N GLN A 35 -15.27 49.74 -27.89
CA GLN A 35 -16.15 50.71 -27.19
C GLN A 35 -17.29 50.00 -26.41
N GLU A 36 -17.73 50.36 -25.20
CA GLU A 36 -17.41 51.38 -24.19
C GLU A 36 -18.21 51.05 -22.89
N PHE A 37 -17.64 51.38 -21.73
CA PHE A 37 -18.21 52.02 -20.52
C PHE A 37 -19.51 51.60 -19.73
N ARG A 38 -19.31 51.54 -18.40
CA ARG A 38 -20.03 52.18 -17.23
C ARG A 38 -21.01 51.40 -16.31
N PHE A 39 -20.51 51.15 -15.08
CA PHE A 39 -20.99 51.49 -13.71
C PHE A 39 -22.39 51.13 -13.12
N GLY A 40 -22.38 50.24 -12.10
CA GLY A 40 -23.03 50.33 -10.75
C GLY A 40 -24.53 49.95 -10.59
N PRO A 41 -25.09 49.69 -9.37
CA PRO A 41 -24.51 49.69 -8.00
C PRO A 41 -24.89 48.49 -7.06
N LYS A 42 -24.45 48.55 -5.79
CA LYS A 42 -24.55 47.59 -4.66
C LYS A 42 -25.95 47.42 -4.02
N LYS A 43 -26.22 46.21 -3.47
CA LYS A 43 -26.91 45.78 -2.20
C LYS A 43 -27.66 44.45 -2.45
N SER A 44 -27.79 43.46 -1.58
CA SER A 44 -27.81 43.39 -0.11
C SER A 44 -27.52 41.95 0.37
N ASN A 45 -27.03 41.83 1.61
CA ASN A 45 -26.84 40.57 2.32
C ASN A 45 -28.18 40.00 2.82
N LEU A 46 -28.47 38.74 2.49
CA LEU A 46 -29.36 37.89 3.29
C LEU A 46 -28.67 36.54 3.51
N LYS A 47 -28.25 36.31 4.77
CA LYS A 47 -27.83 35.00 5.27
C LYS A 47 -29.06 34.12 5.41
N TRP A 48 -29.19 33.12 4.54
CA TRP A 48 -30.06 31.97 4.78
C TRP A 48 -29.16 30.79 5.16
N VAL A 49 -29.15 30.45 6.45
CA VAL A 49 -28.60 29.17 6.93
C VAL A 49 -29.51 28.08 6.40
N ARG A 50 -29.06 27.38 5.36
CA ARG A 50 -29.74 26.22 4.80
C ARG A 50 -28.98 25.00 5.29
N ASN A 51 -29.61 24.20 6.17
CA ASN A 51 -29.21 22.82 6.40
C ASN A 51 -29.33 22.09 5.06
N GLY A 52 -28.24 22.04 4.31
CA GLY A 52 -28.16 21.47 2.99
C GLY A 52 -27.63 20.06 3.06
N CYS A 53 -28.51 19.07 2.96
CA CYS A 53 -28.13 17.74 2.48
C CYS A 53 -27.50 17.93 1.08
N VAL A 54 -26.20 17.71 0.97
CA VAL A 54 -25.47 17.98 -0.26
C VAL A 54 -25.76 16.88 -1.28
N LYS A 55 -26.29 17.24 -2.45
CA LYS A 55 -26.38 16.32 -3.59
C LYS A 55 -24.97 16.16 -4.17
N ALA A 56 -24.38 14.98 -3.98
CA ALA A 56 -22.97 14.71 -4.24
C ALA A 56 -22.54 14.96 -5.70
N SER A 57 -21.85 16.07 -5.98
CA SER A 57 -20.75 16.13 -6.96
C SER A 57 -19.45 15.66 -6.28
N SER A 58 -18.40 15.36 -7.04
CA SER A 58 -17.08 15.06 -6.46
C SER A 58 -16.58 16.21 -5.59
N SER A 59 -16.79 17.46 -6.02
CA SER A 59 -16.47 18.65 -5.22
C SER A 59 -17.20 18.67 -3.88
N ALA A 60 -18.48 18.29 -3.85
CA ALA A 60 -19.30 18.25 -2.65
C ALA A 60 -18.88 17.17 -1.64
N LEU A 61 -18.47 15.99 -2.12
CA LEU A 61 -17.94 14.94 -1.23
C LEU A 61 -16.59 15.38 -0.64
N LEU A 62 -15.75 16.01 -1.46
CA LEU A 62 -14.45 16.54 -1.04
C LEU A 62 -14.58 17.71 -0.05
N GLU A 63 -15.65 18.52 -0.11
CA GLU A 63 -15.95 19.56 0.87
C GLU A 63 -16.26 19.01 2.27
N LEU A 64 -16.70 17.74 2.37
CA LEU A 64 -16.96 17.09 3.65
C LEU A 64 -15.71 16.44 4.27
N VAL A 65 -14.62 16.33 3.51
CA VAL A 65 -13.37 15.73 4.00
C VAL A 65 -12.77 16.63 5.08
N PRO A 66 -12.55 16.11 6.30
CA PRO A 66 -11.99 16.92 7.37
C PRO A 66 -10.54 17.32 7.04
N GLU A 67 -10.07 18.44 7.61
CA GLU A 67 -8.63 18.70 7.65
C GLU A 67 -7.92 17.53 8.32
N THR A 68 -6.91 16.97 7.68
CA THR A 68 -6.22 15.74 8.12
C THR A 68 -5.73 15.87 9.57
N LYS A 69 -6.45 15.27 10.51
CA LYS A 69 -6.05 15.24 11.91
C LYS A 69 -4.93 14.23 12.10
N LYS A 70 -3.72 14.75 12.21
CA LYS A 70 -2.55 13.97 12.61
C LYS A 70 -2.63 13.67 14.11
N GLU A 71 -3.16 12.51 14.45
CA GLU A 71 -3.21 12.04 15.84
C GLU A 71 -1.86 11.42 16.25
N ASN A 72 -1.36 11.79 17.43
CA ASN A 72 -0.13 11.26 18.00
C ASN A 72 -0.45 10.32 19.17
N LEU A 73 0.39 9.32 19.35
CA LEU A 73 0.41 8.50 20.56
C LEU A 73 1.05 9.27 21.71
N GLU A 74 0.45 9.13 22.90
CA GLU A 74 0.92 9.74 24.13
C GLU A 74 1.97 8.84 24.81
N PHE A 75 3.19 8.83 24.25
CA PHE A 75 4.35 8.17 24.85
C PHE A 75 5.50 9.15 25.10
N GLU A 76 6.21 8.93 26.21
CA GLU A 76 7.56 9.45 26.40
C GLU A 76 8.54 8.47 25.73
N LEU A 77 9.30 8.95 24.74
CA LEU A 77 10.21 8.10 23.98
C LEU A 77 11.61 8.17 24.58
N PRO A 78 12.26 7.03 24.86
CA PRO A 78 13.68 7.01 25.19
C PRO A 78 14.48 7.50 23.98
N MET A 79 14.91 8.76 24.00
CA MET A 79 15.61 9.34 22.86
C MET A 79 17.04 8.80 22.74
N TYR A 80 17.52 8.64 21.51
CA TYR A 80 18.92 8.37 21.22
C TYR A 80 19.78 9.57 21.65
N ASP A 81 20.92 9.29 22.29
CA ASP A 81 21.87 10.30 22.76
C ASP A 81 23.14 10.25 21.91
N PRO A 82 23.33 11.20 20.97
CA PRO A 82 24.49 11.22 20.09
C PRO A 82 25.83 11.37 20.82
N SER A 83 25.83 11.93 22.04
CA SER A 83 27.06 12.20 22.79
C SER A 83 27.77 10.93 23.28
N LYS A 84 27.02 9.83 23.40
CA LYS A 84 27.57 8.54 23.85
C LYS A 84 28.42 7.85 22.79
N GLY A 85 28.28 8.22 21.51
CA GLY A 85 29.06 7.66 20.41
C GLY A 85 28.95 6.13 20.26
N LEU A 86 27.88 5.53 20.79
CA LEU A 86 27.71 4.08 20.82
C LEU A 86 27.35 3.55 19.42
N VAL A 87 28.02 2.48 19.02
CA VAL A 87 27.59 1.67 17.88
C VAL A 87 26.46 0.79 18.37
N VAL A 88 25.28 0.92 17.77
CA VAL A 88 24.14 0.05 18.07
C VAL A 88 24.22 -1.24 17.26
N ASP A 89 23.61 -2.31 17.74
CA ASP A 89 23.55 -3.57 17.01
C ASP A 89 22.66 -3.45 15.76
N LEU A 90 21.52 -2.76 15.91
CA LEU A 90 20.57 -2.54 14.83
C LEU A 90 20.06 -1.09 14.77
N ALA A 91 20.21 -0.46 13.61
CA ALA A 91 19.45 0.73 13.26
C ALA A 91 18.26 0.37 12.36
N VAL A 92 17.03 0.69 12.81
CA VAL A 92 15.80 0.50 12.04
C VAL A 92 15.35 1.84 11.48
N VAL A 93 15.29 1.95 10.15
CA VAL A 93 14.89 3.18 9.46
C VAL A 93 13.45 3.05 8.98
N GLY A 94 12.53 3.73 9.68
CA GLY A 94 11.08 3.70 9.46
C GLY A 94 10.32 3.04 10.61
N GLY A 95 9.39 3.79 11.20
CA GLY A 95 8.53 3.40 12.34
C GLY A 95 7.19 2.79 11.92
N GLY A 96 7.14 2.11 10.78
CA GLY A 96 5.98 1.34 10.31
C GLY A 96 5.82 0.01 11.04
N PRO A 97 4.75 -0.77 10.76
CA PRO A 97 4.52 -2.08 11.39
C PRO A 97 5.71 -3.02 11.24
N ALA A 98 6.34 -3.02 10.06
CA ALA A 98 7.51 -3.87 9.76
C ALA A 98 8.72 -3.54 10.64
N GLY A 99 9.08 -2.25 10.71
CA GLY A 99 10.23 -1.79 11.46
C GLY A 99 10.06 -1.99 12.97
N LEU A 100 8.89 -1.64 13.51
CA LEU A 100 8.61 -1.84 14.93
C LEU A 100 8.59 -3.34 15.30
N ALA A 101 8.04 -4.22 14.46
CA ALA A 101 8.01 -5.65 14.73
C ALA A 101 9.41 -6.28 14.80
N VAL A 102 10.34 -5.85 13.95
CA VAL A 102 11.74 -6.31 14.01
C VAL A 102 12.47 -5.66 15.19
N ALA A 103 12.31 -4.34 15.40
CA ALA A 103 12.92 -3.64 16.53
C ALA A 103 12.54 -4.27 17.88
N GLN A 104 11.26 -4.63 18.04
CA GLN A 104 10.76 -5.29 19.24
C GLN A 104 11.48 -6.61 19.49
N GLN A 105 11.54 -7.52 18.50
CA GLN A 105 12.10 -8.86 18.68
C GLN A 105 13.62 -8.85 18.85
N VAL A 106 14.32 -7.99 18.11
CA VAL A 106 15.78 -7.85 18.24
C VAL A 106 16.15 -7.28 19.62
N SER A 107 15.39 -6.28 20.11
CA SER A 107 15.62 -5.74 21.45
C SER A 107 15.21 -6.69 22.58
N GLU A 108 14.21 -7.55 22.35
CA GLU A 108 13.82 -8.62 23.30
C GLU A 108 14.94 -9.64 23.53
N ALA A 109 15.78 -9.86 22.51
CA ALA A 109 17.00 -10.67 22.62
C ALA A 109 18.17 -9.94 23.32
N GLY A 110 17.98 -8.71 23.81
CA GLY A 110 18.97 -7.94 24.54
C GLY A 110 19.93 -7.12 23.67
N LEU A 111 19.72 -7.07 22.35
CA LEU A 111 20.53 -6.26 21.44
C LEU A 111 20.11 -4.79 21.45
N SER A 112 21.08 -3.90 21.27
CA SER A 112 20.86 -2.46 21.25
C SER A 112 20.24 -2.01 19.91
N VAL A 113 19.07 -1.38 19.99
CA VAL A 113 18.31 -0.96 18.81
C VAL A 113 18.07 0.55 18.83
N CYS A 114 18.31 1.21 17.69
CA CYS A 114 17.87 2.57 17.44
C CYS A 114 16.82 2.62 16.32
N SER A 115 15.60 3.05 16.63
CA SER A 115 14.54 3.30 15.65
C SER A 115 14.58 4.77 15.19
N ILE A 116 14.74 4.98 13.89
CA ILE A 116 14.85 6.30 13.27
C ILE A 116 13.61 6.52 12.41
N ASP A 117 12.80 7.53 12.76
CA ASP A 117 11.57 7.87 12.05
C ASP A 117 11.30 9.37 12.16
N PRO A 118 10.83 10.06 11.11
CA PRO A 118 10.58 11.51 11.18
C PRO A 118 9.38 11.88 12.06
N SER A 119 8.49 10.94 12.38
CA SER A 119 7.24 11.15 13.12
C SER A 119 6.87 9.91 13.95
N PRO A 120 7.73 9.47 14.90
CA PRO A 120 7.60 8.18 15.56
C PRO A 120 6.30 8.05 16.36
N LYS A 121 5.75 9.17 16.85
CA LYS A 121 4.49 9.20 17.61
C LYS A 121 3.23 9.24 16.73
N LEU A 122 3.35 9.60 15.45
CA LEU A 122 2.18 9.78 14.57
C LEU A 122 1.51 8.43 14.30
N ILE A 123 0.19 8.30 14.51
CA ILE A 123 -0.54 7.08 14.18
C ILE A 123 -0.40 6.78 12.68
N TRP A 124 -0.29 5.51 12.32
CA TRP A 124 -0.15 5.14 10.92
C TRP A 124 -1.36 5.60 10.10
N PRO A 125 -1.16 6.29 8.96
CA PRO A 125 -2.25 6.95 8.26
C PRO A 125 -3.19 5.99 7.52
N ASN A 126 -2.71 4.80 7.14
CA ASN A 126 -3.46 3.87 6.30
C ASN A 126 -4.32 2.92 7.14
N ASN A 127 -5.47 2.52 6.60
CA ASN A 127 -6.26 1.43 7.15
C ASN A 127 -5.72 0.09 6.68
N TYR A 128 -5.93 -0.94 7.50
CA TYR A 128 -5.55 -2.31 7.17
C TYR A 128 -6.74 -3.23 7.34
N GLY A 129 -7.08 -3.93 6.26
CA GLY A 129 -7.95 -5.10 6.28
C GLY A 129 -7.12 -6.38 6.35
N VAL A 130 -7.57 -7.35 7.15
CA VAL A 130 -6.88 -8.63 7.37
C VAL A 130 -7.89 -9.76 7.49
N TRP A 131 -7.47 -10.98 7.11
CA TRP A 131 -8.25 -12.16 7.47
C TRP A 131 -8.00 -12.49 8.95
N VAL A 132 -9.07 -12.82 9.68
CA VAL A 132 -8.98 -13.01 11.15
C VAL A 132 -8.00 -14.12 11.51
N ASP A 133 -7.96 -15.22 10.74
CA ASP A 133 -7.06 -16.36 10.97
C ASP A 133 -5.57 -15.99 10.85
N GLU A 134 -5.24 -14.94 10.10
CA GLU A 134 -3.84 -14.47 9.98
C GLU A 134 -3.40 -13.76 11.26
N PHE A 135 -4.28 -12.95 11.86
CA PHE A 135 -4.00 -12.24 13.11
C PHE A 135 -4.09 -13.15 14.34
N GLU A 136 -4.99 -14.15 14.31
CA GLU A 136 -5.05 -15.21 15.31
C GLU A 136 -3.73 -15.97 15.40
N ALA A 137 -3.15 -16.38 14.26
CA ALA A 137 -1.87 -17.07 14.22
C ALA A 137 -0.68 -16.25 14.77
N MET A 138 -0.85 -14.94 14.93
CA MET A 138 0.17 -14.02 15.46
C MET A 138 -0.16 -13.48 16.87
N ASP A 139 -1.23 -13.95 17.51
CA ASP A 139 -1.71 -13.44 18.80
C ASP A 139 -1.99 -11.91 18.78
N LEU A 140 -2.65 -11.46 17.71
CA LEU A 140 -2.99 -10.05 17.46
C LEU A 140 -4.49 -9.80 17.36
N LEU A 141 -5.34 -10.73 17.81
CA LEU A 141 -6.80 -10.53 17.79
C LEU A 141 -7.25 -9.33 18.62
N ASP A 142 -6.54 -9.01 19.69
CA ASP A 142 -6.76 -7.83 20.53
C ASP A 142 -6.50 -6.52 19.78
N CYS A 143 -5.83 -6.55 18.62
CA CYS A 143 -5.53 -5.40 17.79
C CYS A 143 -6.56 -5.20 16.65
N LEU A 144 -7.68 -5.92 16.66
CA LEU A 144 -8.77 -5.75 15.70
C LEU A 144 -9.78 -4.70 16.20
N ASP A 145 -10.25 -3.83 15.32
CA ASP A 145 -11.27 -2.81 15.62
C ASP A 145 -12.68 -3.36 15.42
N THR A 146 -12.91 -4.04 14.29
CA THR A 146 -14.20 -4.65 13.95
C THR A 146 -13.96 -5.89 13.12
N THR A 147 -14.78 -6.92 13.37
CA THR A 147 -14.74 -8.22 12.70
C THR A 147 -16.09 -8.50 12.04
N TRP A 148 -16.06 -9.04 10.84
CA TRP A 148 -17.23 -9.53 10.11
C TRP A 148 -17.15 -11.05 10.00
N SER A 149 -18.29 -11.72 10.13
CA SER A 149 -18.37 -13.19 10.11
C SER A 149 -17.92 -13.79 8.79
N GLY A 150 -17.97 -12.99 7.71
CA GLY A 150 -17.47 -13.34 6.40
C GLY A 150 -17.40 -12.15 5.46
N ALA A 151 -17.07 -12.45 4.22
CA ALA A 151 -16.90 -11.50 3.14
C ALA A 151 -17.85 -11.81 1.98
N VAL A 152 -18.22 -10.79 1.21
CA VAL A 152 -19.10 -10.93 0.06
C VAL A 152 -18.43 -10.39 -1.20
N VAL A 153 -18.57 -11.12 -2.31
CA VAL A 153 -18.14 -10.67 -3.63
C VAL A 153 -19.36 -10.55 -4.54
N PHE A 154 -19.60 -9.36 -5.08
CA PHE A 154 -20.56 -9.16 -6.18
C PHE A 154 -19.78 -9.21 -7.50
N ILE A 155 -20.01 -10.25 -8.29
CA ILE A 155 -19.40 -10.40 -9.61
C ILE A 155 -20.10 -9.46 -10.60
N ASP A 156 -21.42 -9.42 -10.57
CA ASP A 156 -22.26 -8.50 -11.34
C ASP A 156 -23.63 -8.32 -10.65
N ASP A 157 -24.61 -7.74 -11.35
CA ASP A 157 -25.94 -7.47 -10.80
C ASP A 157 -26.76 -8.76 -10.54
N HIS A 158 -26.29 -9.92 -11.01
CA HIS A 158 -26.99 -11.20 -10.95
C HIS A 158 -26.24 -12.26 -10.12
N SER A 159 -24.91 -12.12 -9.97
CA SER A 159 -24.06 -13.09 -9.29
C SER A 159 -23.37 -12.50 -8.05
N LYS A 160 -23.57 -13.19 -6.91
CA LYS A 160 -22.99 -12.89 -5.61
C LYS A 160 -22.37 -14.17 -5.04
N LYS A 161 -21.22 -14.05 -4.38
CA LYS A 161 -20.55 -15.12 -3.63
C LYS A 161 -20.39 -14.73 -2.16
N ASP A 162 -20.70 -15.66 -1.26
CA ASP A 162 -20.43 -15.52 0.18
C ASP A 162 -19.16 -16.29 0.52
N LEU A 163 -18.17 -15.57 1.02
CA LEU A 163 -16.92 -16.09 1.52
C LEU A 163 -17.09 -16.31 3.02
N GLY A 164 -17.25 -17.57 3.43
CA GLY A 164 -17.33 -17.97 4.85
C GLY A 164 -16.01 -17.82 5.63
N ARG A 165 -15.13 -16.91 5.24
CA ARG A 165 -13.87 -16.61 5.91
C ARG A 165 -13.98 -15.26 6.60
N PRO A 166 -13.90 -15.20 7.95
CA PRO A 166 -13.99 -13.94 8.69
C PRO A 166 -12.92 -12.92 8.28
N TYR A 167 -13.32 -11.66 8.20
CA TYR A 167 -12.45 -10.53 7.85
C TYR A 167 -12.51 -9.47 8.93
N ALA A 168 -11.48 -8.65 9.05
CA ALA A 168 -11.41 -7.62 10.08
C ALA A 168 -10.68 -6.36 9.62
N ARG A 169 -11.05 -5.24 10.24
CA ARG A 169 -10.29 -3.99 10.19
C ARG A 169 -9.36 -3.95 11.41
N VAL A 170 -8.10 -3.62 11.19
CA VAL A 170 -7.11 -3.49 12.26
C VAL A 170 -7.27 -2.16 12.98
N ASN A 171 -7.25 -2.20 14.32
CA ASN A 171 -7.08 -1.02 15.15
C ASN A 171 -5.62 -0.56 15.10
N ARG A 172 -5.30 0.27 14.11
CA ARG A 172 -3.95 0.83 13.88
C ARG A 172 -3.35 1.55 15.09
N LYS A 173 -4.17 2.24 15.88
CA LYS A 173 -3.74 2.94 17.10
C LYS A 173 -3.28 1.94 18.15
N LEU A 174 -4.11 0.92 18.41
CA LEU A 174 -3.81 -0.13 19.39
C LEU A 174 -2.63 -0.99 18.96
N LEU A 175 -2.58 -1.41 17.68
CA LEU A 175 -1.46 -2.17 17.14
C LEU A 175 -0.13 -1.41 17.29
N LYS A 176 -0.10 -0.14 16.89
CA LYS A 176 1.10 0.69 17.06
C LYS A 176 1.46 0.88 18.53
N SER A 177 0.47 1.13 19.39
CA SER A 177 0.70 1.30 20.83
C SER A 177 1.29 0.05 21.48
N LYS A 178 0.75 -1.14 21.17
CA LYS A 178 1.24 -2.44 21.66
C LYS A 178 2.70 -2.67 21.26
N MET A 179 3.04 -2.46 19.98
CA MET A 179 4.41 -2.59 19.48
C MET A 179 5.36 -1.55 20.10
N MET A 180 4.94 -0.30 20.17
CA MET A 180 5.74 0.78 20.76
C MET A 180 6.03 0.55 22.24
N GLN A 181 5.03 0.14 23.02
CA GLN A 181 5.21 -0.15 24.44
C GLN A 181 6.25 -1.26 24.65
N LYS A 182 6.18 -2.34 23.87
CA LYS A 182 7.20 -3.41 23.95
C LYS A 182 8.59 -2.92 23.55
N CYS A 183 8.73 -2.14 22.48
CA CYS A 183 10.01 -1.52 22.11
C CYS A 183 10.58 -0.64 23.24
N ILE A 184 9.74 0.18 23.88
CA ILE A 184 10.17 1.05 24.99
C ILE A 184 10.63 0.21 26.19
N LEU A 185 9.85 -0.82 26.57
CA LEU A 185 10.20 -1.73 27.67
C LEU A 185 11.51 -2.48 27.42
N ASN A 186 11.77 -2.88 26.17
CA ASN A 186 13.01 -3.56 25.76
C ASN A 186 14.20 -2.59 25.59
N GLY A 187 14.01 -1.29 25.84
CA GLY A 187 15.09 -0.30 25.84
C GLY A 187 15.46 0.28 24.48
N VAL A 188 14.62 0.09 23.44
CA VAL A 188 14.82 0.70 22.12
C VAL A 188 14.95 2.21 22.25
N LYS A 189 15.97 2.78 21.58
CA LYS A 189 16.14 4.24 21.49
C LYS A 189 15.49 4.77 20.23
N PHE A 190 14.93 5.97 20.33
CA PHE A 190 14.25 6.63 19.21
C PHE A 190 15.02 7.86 18.77
N HIS A 191 15.12 8.06 17.46
CA HIS A 191 15.67 9.27 16.88
C HIS A 191 14.67 9.85 15.88
N GLN A 192 14.15 11.04 16.19
CA GLN A 192 13.15 11.70 15.37
C GLN A 192 13.82 12.45 14.21
N ALA A 193 14.19 11.72 13.16
CA ALA A 193 14.86 12.27 12.00
C ALA A 193 14.60 11.44 10.75
N LYS A 194 15.07 11.94 9.60
CA LYS A 194 15.11 11.21 8.34
C LYS A 194 16.55 10.85 8.01
N VAL A 195 16.82 9.57 7.78
CA VAL A 195 18.11 9.13 7.22
C VAL A 195 18.21 9.58 5.77
N ILE A 196 19.29 10.28 5.44
CA ILE A 196 19.56 10.79 4.08
C ILE A 196 20.56 9.92 3.32
N LYS A 197 21.46 9.26 4.05
CA LYS A 197 22.55 8.48 3.46
C LYS A 197 23.04 7.43 4.45
N VAL A 198 23.47 6.29 3.91
CA VAL A 198 24.23 5.29 4.65
C VAL A 198 25.60 5.13 3.99
N ILE A 199 26.65 5.07 4.82
CA ILE A 199 28.01 4.78 4.40
C ILE A 199 28.44 3.50 5.10
N HIS A 200 28.98 2.55 4.33
CA HIS A 200 29.40 1.26 4.86
C HIS A 200 30.91 1.25 5.13
N GLU A 201 31.27 0.78 6.31
CA GLU A 201 32.62 0.36 6.67
C GLU A 201 32.65 -1.18 6.72
N GLU A 202 33.80 -1.75 7.09
CA GLU A 202 33.99 -3.21 7.12
C GLU A 202 32.96 -3.89 8.03
N SER A 203 32.93 -3.52 9.31
CA SER A 203 32.09 -4.15 10.34
C SER A 203 30.82 -3.37 10.71
N LYS A 204 30.71 -2.10 10.35
CA LYS A 204 29.59 -1.21 10.72
C LYS A 204 29.16 -0.29 9.59
N SER A 205 28.05 0.40 9.78
CA SER A 205 27.52 1.42 8.87
C SER A 205 27.25 2.72 9.62
N LEU A 206 27.45 3.85 8.94
CA LEU A 206 27.16 5.19 9.42
C LEU A 206 25.91 5.71 8.71
N LEU A 207 24.86 5.97 9.48
CA LEU A 207 23.61 6.56 9.02
C LEU A 207 23.66 8.06 9.28
N ILE A 208 23.64 8.84 8.21
CA ILE A 208 23.63 10.30 8.28
C ILE A 208 22.17 10.75 8.24
N CYS A 209 21.74 11.50 9.25
CA CYS A 209 20.40 12.03 9.37
C CYS A 209 20.32 13.49 8.87
N ASN A 210 19.11 13.93 8.52
CA ASN A 210 18.85 15.27 7.98
C ASN A 210 19.07 16.42 8.98
N ASP A 211 19.15 16.11 10.27
CA ASP A 211 19.45 17.05 11.35
C ASP A 211 20.97 17.15 11.65
N GLY A 212 21.80 16.43 10.90
CA GLY A 212 23.26 16.39 11.06
C GLY A 212 23.76 15.34 12.06
N VAL A 213 22.87 14.63 12.78
CA VAL A 213 23.26 13.53 13.66
C VAL A 213 23.69 12.33 12.82
N THR A 214 24.76 11.66 13.25
CA THR A 214 25.22 10.40 12.66
C THR A 214 25.06 9.27 13.67
N ILE A 215 24.42 8.19 13.23
CA ILE A 215 24.20 6.99 14.04
C ILE A 215 25.05 5.86 13.46
N GLN A 216 25.76 5.12 14.30
CA GLN A 216 26.57 3.99 13.89
C GLN A 216 25.86 2.69 14.24
N ALA A 217 25.78 1.75 13.31
CA ALA A 217 25.13 0.46 13.55
C ALA A 217 25.88 -0.71 12.91
N ALA A 218 25.88 -1.87 13.55
CA ALA A 218 26.38 -3.10 12.93
C ALA A 218 25.48 -3.52 11.74
N VAL A 219 24.16 -3.46 11.94
CA VAL A 219 23.14 -3.78 10.93
C VAL A 219 22.23 -2.57 10.68
N VAL A 220 21.90 -2.34 9.41
CA VAL A 220 20.90 -1.33 9.01
C VAL A 220 19.71 -2.02 8.36
N LEU A 221 18.53 -1.85 8.96
CA LEU A 221 17.27 -2.31 8.42
C LEU A 221 16.49 -1.15 7.80
N ASP A 222 16.32 -1.20 6.49
CA ASP A 222 15.39 -0.34 5.77
C ASP A 222 13.95 -0.88 5.96
N ALA A 223 13.14 -0.12 6.67
CA ALA A 223 11.70 -0.34 6.85
C ALA A 223 10.90 0.88 6.35
N THR A 224 11.44 1.65 5.39
CA THR A 224 10.84 2.90 4.87
C THR A 224 9.63 2.68 3.95
N GLY A 225 9.14 1.44 3.84
CA GLY A 225 7.97 1.10 3.03
C GLY A 225 8.21 1.40 1.55
N PHE A 226 7.27 2.10 0.90
CA PHE A 226 7.34 2.38 -0.54
C PHE A 226 8.30 3.51 -0.92
N SER A 227 8.88 4.21 0.06
CA SER A 227 9.87 5.25 -0.19
C SER A 227 11.22 4.70 -0.66
N ARG A 228 11.52 3.42 -0.41
CA ARG A 228 12.69 2.69 -0.96
C ARG A 228 14.00 3.47 -0.81
N CYS A 229 14.24 3.98 0.40
CA CYS A 229 15.25 5.02 0.60
C CYS A 229 16.68 4.50 0.63
N LEU A 230 16.91 3.27 1.09
CA LEU A 230 18.26 2.79 1.41
C LEU A 230 18.66 1.53 0.64
N VAL A 231 17.73 0.57 0.48
CA VAL A 231 18.01 -0.63 -0.32
C VAL A 231 18.15 -0.28 -1.80
N GLN A 232 19.07 -0.99 -2.46
CA GLN A 232 19.42 -0.79 -3.86
C GLN A 232 18.63 -1.72 -4.77
N TYR A 233 18.35 -1.24 -5.99
CA TYR A 233 17.70 -1.97 -7.06
C TYR A 233 18.51 -1.80 -8.34
N ASP A 234 18.60 -2.85 -9.14
CA ASP A 234 19.32 -2.90 -10.43
C ASP A 234 18.39 -2.88 -11.65
N LYS A 235 17.08 -3.07 -11.42
CA LYS A 235 16.05 -3.11 -12.46
C LYS A 235 15.21 -1.84 -12.48
N PRO A 236 14.73 -1.39 -13.66
CA PRO A 236 13.81 -0.27 -13.76
C PRO A 236 12.56 -0.47 -12.90
N TYR A 237 12.19 0.56 -12.14
CA TYR A 237 11.02 0.50 -11.27
C TYR A 237 9.74 0.78 -12.06
N ASN A 238 9.05 -0.28 -12.48
CA ASN A 238 7.78 -0.20 -13.22
C ASN A 238 6.76 -1.22 -12.71
N PRO A 239 6.31 -1.13 -11.43
CA PRO A 239 5.33 -2.07 -10.88
C PRO A 239 3.94 -1.86 -11.51
N GLY A 240 3.00 -2.75 -11.21
CA GLY A 240 1.59 -2.38 -11.30
C GLY A 240 1.23 -1.44 -10.16
N TYR A 241 0.09 -0.76 -10.24
CA TYR A 241 -0.41 0.09 -9.15
C TYR A 241 -1.86 -0.24 -8.85
N GLN A 242 -2.14 -0.51 -7.58
CA GLN A 242 -3.49 -0.47 -7.03
C GLN A 242 -3.72 0.93 -6.49
N VAL A 243 -4.82 1.56 -6.91
CA VAL A 243 -5.16 2.92 -6.52
C VAL A 243 -6.55 2.91 -5.92
N ALA A 244 -6.70 3.50 -4.75
CA ALA A 244 -7.95 3.51 -4.02
C ALA A 244 -8.23 4.87 -3.36
N TYR A 245 -9.51 5.21 -3.29
CA TYR A 245 -10.01 6.33 -2.50
C TYR A 245 -11.07 5.83 -1.54
N GLY A 246 -10.82 6.02 -0.25
CA GLY A 246 -11.64 5.55 0.85
C GLY A 246 -12.17 6.68 1.71
N ILE A 247 -13.34 6.47 2.31
CA ILE A 247 -13.90 7.33 3.36
C ILE A 247 -14.46 6.47 4.50
N LEU A 248 -14.20 6.86 5.74
CA LEU A 248 -14.99 6.46 6.90
C LEU A 248 -16.03 7.55 7.14
N ALA A 249 -17.32 7.21 7.09
CA ALA A 249 -18.37 8.20 7.09
C ALA A 249 -19.56 7.81 7.96
N GLU A 250 -20.19 8.85 8.53
CA GLU A 250 -21.58 8.77 8.98
C GLU A 250 -22.49 9.07 7.79
N VAL A 251 -23.47 8.20 7.55
CA VAL A 251 -24.44 8.27 6.46
C VAL A 251 -25.86 8.30 7.02
N GLU A 252 -26.86 8.66 6.22
CA GLU A 252 -28.28 8.48 6.62
C GLU A 252 -28.61 6.99 6.82
N GLU A 253 -28.26 6.18 5.82
CA GLU A 253 -28.39 4.73 5.80
C GLU A 253 -27.52 4.15 4.66
N HIS A 254 -27.29 2.84 4.66
CA HIS A 254 -26.64 2.13 3.57
C HIS A 254 -27.25 0.74 3.33
N PRO A 255 -27.14 0.17 2.12
CA PRO A 255 -27.80 -1.10 1.78
C PRO A 255 -27.02 -2.37 2.20
N PHE A 256 -25.85 -2.22 2.83
CA PHE A 256 -24.97 -3.34 3.16
C PHE A 256 -25.32 -4.00 4.50
N ASP A 257 -25.15 -5.32 4.56
CA ASP A 257 -25.30 -6.12 5.79
C ASP A 257 -24.19 -5.76 6.79
N VAL A 258 -24.54 -5.58 8.06
CA VAL A 258 -23.57 -5.22 9.11
C VAL A 258 -22.74 -6.40 9.61
N ASP A 259 -23.19 -7.65 9.39
CA ASP A 259 -22.44 -8.85 9.80
C ASP A 259 -21.39 -9.28 8.76
N LYS A 260 -21.48 -8.74 7.54
CA LYS A 260 -20.63 -9.10 6.41
C LYS A 260 -19.92 -7.87 5.85
N MET A 261 -18.68 -8.07 5.42
CA MET A 261 -17.97 -7.04 4.67
C MET A 261 -18.12 -7.30 3.16
N VAL A 262 -18.28 -6.25 2.35
CA VAL A 262 -18.24 -6.36 0.89
C VAL A 262 -16.80 -6.29 0.42
N PHE A 263 -16.26 -7.44 0.05
CA PHE A 263 -14.87 -7.62 -0.34
C PHE A 263 -14.59 -7.09 -1.73
N MET A 264 -15.45 -7.40 -2.69
CA MET A 264 -15.33 -6.85 -4.03
C MET A 264 -16.70 -6.68 -4.64
N ASP A 265 -17.07 -5.45 -4.99
CA ASP A 265 -18.28 -5.18 -5.77
C ASP A 265 -17.94 -4.66 -7.17
N TRP A 266 -17.98 -5.58 -8.14
CA TRP A 266 -17.67 -5.34 -9.55
C TRP A 266 -18.88 -4.85 -10.37
N ARG A 267 -20.04 -4.59 -9.75
CA ARG A 267 -21.22 -4.07 -10.46
C ARG A 267 -20.94 -2.70 -11.04
N ASP A 268 -21.40 -2.45 -12.28
CA ASP A 268 -21.19 -1.20 -13.03
C ASP A 268 -22.50 -0.52 -13.46
N SER A 269 -23.65 -1.02 -13.00
CA SER A 269 -24.98 -0.46 -13.29
C SER A 269 -25.13 1.01 -12.88
N HIS A 270 -24.39 1.42 -11.84
CA HIS A 270 -24.27 2.82 -11.41
C HIS A 270 -23.69 3.77 -12.48
N LEU A 271 -23.05 3.24 -13.52
CA LEU A 271 -22.47 4.01 -14.63
C LEU A 271 -23.35 4.08 -15.88
N ASN A 272 -24.53 3.43 -15.90
CA ASN A 272 -25.39 3.35 -17.09
C ASN A 272 -25.78 4.72 -17.66
N ASN A 273 -25.87 5.75 -16.81
CA ASN A 273 -26.23 7.11 -17.21
C ASN A 273 -25.02 7.99 -17.58
N ASN A 274 -23.80 7.46 -17.52
CA ASN A 274 -22.58 8.15 -17.91
C ASN A 274 -21.71 7.24 -18.78
N MET A 275 -21.92 7.34 -20.10
CA MET A 275 -21.27 6.46 -21.07
C MET A 275 -19.73 6.63 -21.09
N GLU A 276 -19.22 7.83 -20.80
CA GLU A 276 -17.78 8.07 -20.74
C GLU A 276 -17.14 7.32 -19.57
N LEU A 277 -17.70 7.46 -18.36
CA LEU A 277 -17.23 6.69 -17.19
C LEU A 277 -17.37 5.20 -17.44
N LYS A 278 -18.51 4.78 -18.01
CA LYS A 278 -18.75 3.36 -18.30
C LYS A 278 -17.71 2.79 -19.26
N ASN A 279 -17.34 3.53 -20.30
CA ASN A 279 -16.29 3.13 -21.25
C ASN A 279 -14.89 3.12 -20.62
N ARG A 280 -14.59 4.02 -19.66
CA ARG A 280 -13.35 3.96 -18.88
C ARG A 280 -13.33 2.74 -17.96
N ASN A 281 -14.42 2.50 -17.22
CA ASN A 281 -14.56 1.36 -16.30
C ASN A 281 -14.54 0.01 -17.01
N SER A 282 -15.14 -0.08 -18.21
CA SER A 282 -15.10 -1.31 -19.01
C SER A 282 -13.67 -1.72 -19.34
N ARG A 283 -12.77 -0.76 -19.62
CA ARG A 283 -11.37 -1.01 -19.98
C ARG A 283 -10.48 -1.28 -18.77
N ILE A 284 -10.59 -0.46 -17.73
CA ILE A 284 -9.84 -0.59 -16.48
C ILE A 284 -10.86 -0.48 -15.33
N PRO A 285 -11.37 -1.62 -14.84
CA PRO A 285 -12.47 -1.63 -13.89
C PRO A 285 -12.02 -1.23 -12.48
N THR A 286 -12.95 -0.64 -11.74
CA THR A 286 -12.85 -0.49 -10.29
C THR A 286 -13.92 -1.32 -9.60
N PHE A 287 -13.71 -1.59 -8.33
CA PHE A 287 -14.66 -2.25 -7.45
C PHE A 287 -14.77 -1.50 -6.12
N LEU A 288 -15.87 -1.72 -5.40
CA LEU A 288 -16.06 -1.15 -4.06
C LEU A 288 -15.71 -2.18 -2.97
N TYR A 289 -14.92 -1.75 -1.99
CA TYR A 289 -14.89 -2.31 -0.64
C TYR A 289 -15.92 -1.59 0.24
N ALA A 290 -16.70 -2.33 1.02
CA ALA A 290 -17.59 -1.76 2.03
C ALA A 290 -17.45 -2.51 3.36
N MET A 291 -17.21 -1.77 4.42
CA MET A 291 -17.01 -2.26 5.78
C MET A 291 -18.01 -1.57 6.72
N PRO A 292 -19.23 -2.12 6.88
CA PRO A 292 -20.25 -1.52 7.72
C PRO A 292 -19.95 -1.74 9.22
N PHE A 293 -20.02 -0.69 10.02
CA PHE A 293 -19.87 -0.76 11.49
C PHE A 293 -21.23 -0.74 12.21
N SER A 294 -22.23 -0.11 11.59
CA SER A 294 -23.62 -0.01 12.03
C SER A 294 -24.47 0.46 10.86
N SER A 295 -25.80 0.58 11.00
CA SER A 295 -26.68 1.02 9.92
C SER A 295 -26.38 2.41 9.34
N ASN A 296 -25.65 3.26 10.07
CA ASN A 296 -25.34 4.64 9.69
C ASN A 296 -23.85 4.99 9.73
N ARG A 297 -22.95 4.02 9.99
CA ARG A 297 -21.49 4.25 10.02
C ARG A 297 -20.77 3.18 9.22
N ILE A 298 -20.02 3.59 8.21
CA ILE A 298 -19.45 2.67 7.22
C ILE A 298 -18.13 3.21 6.65
N PHE A 299 -17.19 2.29 6.39
CA PHE A 299 -16.04 2.58 5.53
C PHE A 299 -16.32 2.10 4.11
N LEU A 300 -16.07 2.96 3.13
CA LEU A 300 -16.32 2.75 1.70
C LEU A 300 -15.05 3.10 0.94
N GLU A 301 -14.60 2.23 0.05
CA GLU A 301 -13.39 2.47 -0.75
C GLU A 301 -13.57 1.98 -2.19
N GLU A 302 -13.50 2.90 -3.15
CA GLU A 302 -13.46 2.52 -4.57
C GLU A 302 -12.01 2.27 -4.99
N THR A 303 -11.76 1.11 -5.60
CA THR A 303 -10.40 0.59 -5.80
C THR A 303 -10.22 0.06 -7.23
N SER A 304 -9.15 0.50 -7.89
CA SER A 304 -8.62 -0.13 -9.10
C SER A 304 -7.66 -1.24 -8.69
N LEU A 305 -8.00 -2.51 -8.95
CA LEU A 305 -7.23 -3.68 -8.51
C LEU A 305 -5.75 -3.61 -8.88
N VAL A 306 -5.45 -3.41 -10.16
CA VAL A 306 -4.09 -3.20 -10.68
C VAL A 306 -4.14 -2.55 -12.05
N ALA A 307 -3.34 -1.51 -12.25
CA ALA A 307 -3.17 -0.84 -13.54
C ALA A 307 -1.71 -0.40 -13.74
N ARG A 308 -1.29 -0.23 -15.00
CA ARG A 308 0.03 0.28 -15.36
C ARG A 308 -0.08 1.23 -16.57
N PRO A 309 0.07 2.55 -16.41
CA PRO A 309 0.21 3.29 -15.14
C PRO A 309 -1.04 3.16 -14.25
N GLY A 310 -0.93 3.53 -12.97
CA GLY A 310 -2.07 3.56 -12.05
C GLY A 310 -3.20 4.46 -12.55
N VAL A 311 -4.45 4.09 -12.21
CA VAL A 311 -5.62 4.91 -12.55
C VAL A 311 -5.55 6.26 -11.80
N PRO A 312 -5.83 7.40 -12.45
CA PRO A 312 -5.83 8.70 -11.78
C PRO A 312 -6.79 8.75 -10.60
N MET A 313 -6.38 9.40 -9.50
CA MET A 313 -7.18 9.48 -8.27
C MET A 313 -8.54 10.13 -8.51
N GLU A 314 -8.60 11.12 -9.41
CA GLU A 314 -9.81 11.83 -9.77
C GLU A 314 -10.83 10.90 -10.46
N ASP A 315 -10.38 9.94 -11.27
CA ASP A 315 -11.25 8.93 -11.90
C ASP A 315 -11.85 8.00 -10.83
N ILE A 316 -11.04 7.55 -9.87
CA ILE A 316 -11.52 6.73 -8.74
C ILE A 316 -12.60 7.48 -7.95
N GLN A 317 -12.36 8.75 -7.62
CA GLN A 317 -13.30 9.60 -6.89
C GLN A 317 -14.61 9.82 -7.66
N GLU A 318 -14.53 10.03 -8.97
CA GLU A 318 -15.72 10.22 -9.81
C GLU A 318 -16.60 8.97 -9.85
N ARG A 319 -15.98 7.79 -9.97
CA ARG A 319 -16.67 6.49 -9.94
C ARG A 319 -17.32 6.23 -8.57
N MET A 320 -16.59 6.51 -7.50
CA MET A 320 -17.13 6.40 -6.13
C MET A 320 -18.39 7.26 -5.98
N VAL A 321 -18.36 8.53 -6.40
CA VAL A 321 -19.52 9.44 -6.33
C VAL A 321 -20.71 8.92 -7.13
N ALA A 322 -20.46 8.41 -8.35
CA ALA A 322 -21.51 7.81 -9.16
C ALA A 322 -22.14 6.60 -8.45
N ARG A 323 -21.32 5.76 -7.81
CA ARG A 323 -21.78 4.59 -7.06
C ARG A 323 -22.58 4.98 -5.82
N LEU A 324 -22.09 5.90 -4.98
CA LEU A 324 -22.80 6.34 -3.78
C LEU A 324 -24.18 6.92 -4.13
N ARG A 325 -24.24 7.75 -5.19
CA ARG A 325 -25.50 8.31 -5.68
C ARG A 325 -26.46 7.21 -6.14
N HIS A 326 -25.97 6.22 -6.86
CA HIS A 326 -26.78 5.11 -7.34
C HIS A 326 -27.32 4.24 -6.20
N LEU A 327 -26.51 4.00 -5.16
CA LEU A 327 -26.90 3.25 -3.97
C LEU A 327 -27.77 4.06 -3.00
N GLY A 328 -28.03 5.34 -3.28
CA GLY A 328 -28.80 6.22 -2.38
C GLY A 328 -28.07 6.60 -1.09
N ILE A 329 -26.76 6.33 -0.99
CA ILE A 329 -25.96 6.64 0.20
C ILE A 329 -25.74 8.14 0.29
N LYS A 330 -26.31 8.77 1.32
CA LYS A 330 -26.11 10.18 1.61
C LYS A 330 -25.17 10.34 2.79
N VAL A 331 -24.01 10.92 2.52
CA VAL A 331 -22.98 11.20 3.52
C VAL A 331 -23.38 12.42 4.34
N LYS A 332 -23.43 12.28 5.67
CA LYS A 332 -23.65 13.39 6.61
C LYS A 332 -22.33 14.06 6.98
N SER A 333 -21.32 13.24 7.28
CA SER A 333 -19.98 13.69 7.65
C SER A 333 -18.95 12.61 7.34
N ILE A 334 -17.75 13.04 6.97
CA ILE A 334 -16.59 12.16 6.80
C ILE A 334 -15.74 12.27 8.07
N GLU A 335 -15.49 11.13 8.71
CA GLU A 335 -14.62 11.02 9.88
C GLU A 335 -13.15 10.99 9.44
N GLU A 336 -12.86 10.25 8.38
CA GLU A 336 -11.52 10.03 7.83
C GLU A 336 -11.60 9.83 6.31
N ASP A 337 -10.62 10.34 5.56
CA ASP A 337 -10.39 9.96 4.17
C ASP A 337 -9.07 9.19 4.00
N GLU A 338 -9.00 8.37 2.96
CA GLU A 338 -7.82 7.57 2.63
C GLU A 338 -7.52 7.66 1.14
N ARG A 339 -6.24 7.90 0.83
CA ARG A 339 -5.71 7.90 -0.54
C ARG A 339 -4.60 6.87 -0.62
N CYS A 340 -4.88 5.76 -1.27
CA CYS A 340 -3.96 4.63 -1.32
C CYS A 340 -3.37 4.47 -2.72
N ILE A 341 -2.04 4.39 -2.80
CA ILE A 341 -1.30 4.04 -4.02
C ILE A 341 -0.31 2.93 -3.63
N ILE A 342 -0.66 1.69 -3.96
CA ILE A 342 0.13 0.52 -3.62
C ILE A 342 0.88 0.08 -4.88
N PRO A 343 2.23 0.08 -4.88
CA PRO A 343 3.00 -0.57 -5.92
C PRO A 343 2.82 -2.08 -5.81
N MET A 344 2.07 -2.63 -6.77
CA MET A 344 1.77 -4.04 -6.89
C MET A 344 3.01 -4.75 -7.47
N GLY A 345 3.71 -5.48 -6.61
CA GLY A 345 4.94 -6.16 -6.98
C GLY A 345 6.08 -5.17 -7.27
N GLY A 346 6.72 -5.31 -8.44
CA GLY A 346 7.94 -4.60 -8.81
C GLY A 346 9.20 -5.50 -8.72
N PRO A 347 10.37 -4.97 -9.10
CA PRO A 347 11.61 -5.73 -8.95
C PRO A 347 11.90 -6.00 -7.47
N LEU A 348 12.43 -7.18 -7.17
CA LEU A 348 13.11 -7.38 -5.90
C LEU A 348 14.32 -6.43 -5.80
N PRO A 349 14.73 -6.02 -4.59
CA PRO A 349 16.01 -5.35 -4.41
C PRO A 349 17.17 -6.26 -4.87
N VAL A 350 18.37 -5.70 -5.02
CA VAL A 350 19.57 -6.51 -5.26
C VAL A 350 19.79 -7.42 -4.06
N LEU A 351 19.89 -8.72 -4.29
CA LEU A 351 20.08 -9.73 -3.25
C LEU A 351 21.39 -10.51 -3.51
N PRO A 352 22.28 -10.67 -2.51
CA PRO A 352 22.30 -9.95 -1.23
C PRO A 352 22.84 -8.51 -1.37
N GLN A 353 22.65 -7.68 -0.34
CA GLN A 353 23.28 -6.36 -0.21
C GLN A 353 23.48 -5.98 1.26
N ARG A 354 24.27 -4.94 1.53
CA ARG A 354 24.68 -4.53 2.89
C ARG A 354 23.55 -3.94 3.74
N VAL A 355 22.58 -3.26 3.14
CA VAL A 355 21.37 -2.82 3.86
C VAL A 355 20.35 -3.95 3.80
N VAL A 356 19.88 -4.45 4.95
CA VAL A 356 18.77 -5.41 4.98
C VAL A 356 17.45 -4.65 4.87
N GLY A 357 16.42 -5.28 4.31
CA GLY A 357 15.12 -4.63 4.10
C GLY A 357 13.97 -5.47 4.62
N ILE A 358 12.86 -4.83 4.96
CA ILE A 358 11.60 -5.52 5.28
C ILE A 358 10.37 -4.75 4.77
N GLY A 359 9.29 -5.46 4.47
CA GLY A 359 8.03 -4.88 4.00
C GLY A 359 8.12 -4.36 2.56
N GLY A 360 7.56 -3.17 2.32
CA GLY A 360 7.45 -2.59 0.98
C GLY A 360 8.80 -2.44 0.25
N THR A 361 9.83 -2.01 0.98
CA THR A 361 11.19 -1.84 0.42
C THR A 361 11.83 -3.18 0.05
N ALA A 362 11.49 -4.25 0.77
CA ALA A 362 11.96 -5.60 0.46
C ALA A 362 11.14 -6.31 -0.63
N GLY A 363 10.18 -5.63 -1.29
CA GLY A 363 9.37 -6.22 -2.35
C GLY A 363 8.34 -7.23 -1.86
N MET A 364 7.89 -7.11 -0.61
CA MET A 364 6.97 -8.07 0.04
C MET A 364 5.48 -7.89 -0.29
N VAL A 365 5.10 -6.79 -0.96
CA VAL A 365 3.73 -6.59 -1.43
C VAL A 365 3.32 -7.76 -2.32
N HIS A 366 2.16 -8.35 -2.06
CA HIS A 366 1.60 -9.39 -2.91
C HIS A 366 1.28 -8.83 -4.31
N PRO A 367 1.96 -9.26 -5.38
CA PRO A 367 1.80 -8.67 -6.71
C PRO A 367 0.37 -8.67 -7.26
N SER A 368 -0.44 -9.70 -6.96
CA SER A 368 -1.81 -9.80 -7.48
C SER A 368 -2.92 -9.19 -6.59
N THR A 369 -2.66 -8.91 -5.31
CA THR A 369 -3.72 -8.50 -4.35
C THR A 369 -3.43 -7.19 -3.61
N GLY A 370 -2.15 -6.83 -3.45
CA GLY A 370 -1.71 -5.67 -2.68
C GLY A 370 -1.53 -5.96 -1.19
N TYR A 371 -1.85 -7.18 -0.74
CA TYR A 371 -1.71 -7.57 0.65
C TYR A 371 -0.26 -7.61 1.10
N MET A 372 0.00 -7.06 2.28
CA MET A 372 1.35 -6.93 2.80
C MET A 372 1.43 -7.00 4.33
N VAL A 373 0.46 -6.46 5.07
CA VAL A 373 0.62 -6.26 6.52
C VAL A 373 0.82 -7.58 7.28
N ALA A 374 -0.08 -8.55 7.12
CA ALA A 374 0.01 -9.84 7.79
C ALA A 374 1.27 -10.61 7.37
N ARG A 375 1.55 -10.66 6.05
CA ARG A 375 2.76 -11.27 5.51
C ARG A 375 4.05 -10.65 6.09
N THR A 376 4.07 -9.34 6.26
CA THR A 376 5.24 -8.63 6.77
C THR A 376 5.44 -8.89 8.27
N LEU A 377 4.35 -8.87 9.05
CA LEU A 377 4.40 -9.20 10.47
C LEU A 377 4.83 -10.66 10.68
N ALA A 378 4.37 -11.59 9.85
CA ALA A 378 4.79 -12.99 9.89
C ALA A 378 6.26 -13.19 9.50
N ALA A 379 6.85 -12.30 8.68
CA ALA A 379 8.27 -12.36 8.30
C ALA A 379 9.20 -11.63 9.27
N ALA A 380 8.68 -10.71 10.10
CA ALA A 380 9.48 -9.96 11.05
C ALA A 380 10.26 -10.87 12.02
N PRO A 381 9.69 -11.96 12.57
CA PRO A 381 10.45 -12.94 13.35
C PRO A 381 11.58 -13.60 12.60
N ILE A 382 11.42 -13.89 11.30
CA ILE A 382 12.47 -14.50 10.49
C ILE A 382 13.67 -13.55 10.42
N VAL A 383 13.42 -12.30 10.04
CA VAL A 383 14.49 -11.27 9.94
C VAL A 383 15.13 -11.00 11.29
N ALA A 384 14.33 -10.86 12.35
CA ALA A 384 14.83 -10.59 13.69
C ALA A 384 15.71 -11.74 14.21
N ASN A 385 15.25 -12.98 14.09
CA ASN A 385 15.99 -14.15 14.55
C ASN A 385 17.30 -14.33 13.79
N SER A 386 17.32 -14.11 12.46
CA SER A 386 18.56 -14.13 11.68
C SER A 386 19.54 -13.07 12.19
N ILE A 387 19.08 -11.82 12.41
CA ILE A 387 19.94 -10.76 12.95
C ILE A 387 20.52 -11.16 14.31
N VAL A 388 19.69 -11.65 15.24
CA VAL A 388 20.10 -12.08 16.58
C VAL A 388 21.11 -13.21 16.50
N GLN A 389 20.85 -14.23 15.70
CA GLN A 389 21.70 -15.40 15.55
C GLN A 389 23.09 -15.04 15.02
N TYR A 390 23.15 -14.25 13.94
CA TYR A 390 24.41 -13.95 13.27
C TYR A 390 25.22 -12.85 13.96
N LEU A 391 24.58 -11.95 14.72
CA LEU A 391 25.30 -11.01 15.60
C LEU A 391 25.83 -11.70 16.87
N GLY A 392 25.10 -12.70 17.39
CA GLY A 392 25.45 -13.40 18.63
C GLY A 392 26.35 -14.62 18.46
N SER A 393 26.65 -15.07 17.24
CA SER A 393 27.46 -16.29 17.03
C SER A 393 28.95 -16.04 17.24
N ASP A 394 29.66 -17.00 17.85
CA ASP A 394 31.14 -17.02 17.96
C ASP A 394 31.84 -17.02 16.58
N ARG A 395 31.08 -17.26 15.49
CA ARG A 395 31.54 -17.07 14.12
C ARG A 395 31.38 -15.59 13.75
N SER A 396 32.50 -14.96 13.41
CA SER A 396 32.65 -13.57 12.99
C SER A 396 31.94 -13.21 11.67
N PHE A 397 30.64 -13.45 11.54
CA PHE A 397 29.86 -12.93 10.43
C PHE A 397 29.67 -11.43 10.63
N PHE A 398 30.42 -10.63 9.88
CA PHE A 398 30.33 -9.19 9.96
C PHE A 398 29.86 -8.60 8.64
N GLY A 399 29.05 -7.58 8.76
CA GLY A 399 28.74 -6.71 7.66
C GLY A 399 28.03 -7.37 6.49
N ASN A 400 28.74 -7.57 5.36
CA ASN A 400 28.15 -8.10 4.14
C ASN A 400 27.70 -9.55 4.30
N GLU A 401 28.47 -10.38 5.01
CA GLU A 401 28.15 -11.78 5.20
C GLU A 401 26.87 -11.92 6.03
N LEU A 402 26.82 -11.25 7.19
CA LEU A 402 25.62 -11.22 8.03
C LEU A 402 24.38 -10.76 7.25
N SER A 403 24.51 -9.65 6.51
CA SER A 403 23.39 -9.12 5.72
C SER A 403 22.94 -10.11 4.62
N SER A 404 23.89 -10.86 4.05
CA SER A 404 23.59 -11.88 3.04
C SER A 404 22.80 -13.04 3.63
N GLU A 405 23.14 -13.48 4.84
CA GLU A 405 22.40 -14.54 5.54
C GLU A 405 20.97 -14.08 5.88
N VAL A 406 20.80 -12.85 6.38
CA VAL A 406 19.47 -12.27 6.67
C VAL A 406 18.63 -12.18 5.39
N TRP A 407 19.23 -11.77 4.26
CA TRP A 407 18.53 -11.74 2.97
C TRP A 407 18.14 -13.12 2.48
N ARG A 408 19.00 -14.12 2.67
CA ARG A 408 18.72 -15.51 2.30
C ARG A 408 17.55 -16.08 3.11
N ASP A 409 17.48 -15.77 4.40
CA ASP A 409 16.40 -16.24 5.27
C ASP A 409 15.06 -15.53 4.97
N LEU A 410 15.10 -14.25 4.56
CA LEU A 410 13.91 -13.51 4.14
C LEU A 410 13.39 -13.91 2.76
N TRP A 411 14.30 -14.10 1.79
CA TRP A 411 14.00 -14.46 0.41
C TRP A 411 14.68 -15.78 0.00
N PRO A 412 14.32 -16.90 0.67
CA PRO A 412 14.76 -18.21 0.21
C PRO A 412 14.16 -18.52 -1.15
N ILE A 413 14.77 -19.44 -1.89
CA ILE A 413 14.41 -19.72 -3.28
C ILE A 413 12.92 -20.07 -3.43
N GLU A 414 12.33 -20.78 -2.47
CA GLU A 414 10.90 -21.13 -2.48
C GLU A 414 10.01 -19.87 -2.44
N ARG A 415 10.40 -18.85 -1.67
CA ARG A 415 9.66 -17.58 -1.57
C ARG A 415 9.86 -16.71 -2.81
N ARG A 416 11.05 -16.72 -3.41
CA ARG A 416 11.31 -16.03 -4.69
C ARG A 416 10.47 -16.64 -5.81
N ARG A 417 10.47 -17.98 -5.92
CA ARG A 417 9.65 -18.73 -6.88
C ARG A 417 8.14 -18.57 -6.66
N GLN A 418 7.70 -18.58 -5.40
CA GLN A 418 6.31 -18.26 -5.02
C GLN A 418 5.92 -16.88 -5.54
N ARG A 419 6.78 -15.88 -5.32
CA ARG A 419 6.55 -14.50 -5.77
C ARG A 419 6.48 -14.37 -7.28
N GLU A 420 7.32 -15.09 -8.03
CA GLU A 420 7.27 -15.10 -9.50
C GLU A 420 5.90 -15.56 -10.02
N PHE A 421 5.27 -16.53 -9.37
CA PHE A 421 3.91 -16.94 -9.72
C PHE A 421 2.87 -15.84 -9.47
N PHE A 422 3.01 -15.08 -8.37
CA PHE A 422 2.13 -13.93 -8.12
C PHE A 422 2.36 -12.80 -9.13
N CYS A 423 3.60 -12.56 -9.57
CA CYS A 423 3.91 -11.64 -10.66
C CYS A 423 3.23 -12.07 -11.96
N PHE A 424 3.27 -13.37 -12.29
CA PHE A 424 2.53 -13.93 -13.41
C PHE A 424 1.01 -13.66 -13.31
N GLY A 425 0.42 -13.90 -12.13
CA GLY A 425 -1.00 -13.60 -11.90
C GLY A 425 -1.34 -12.11 -12.10
N MET A 426 -0.48 -11.21 -11.61
CA MET A 426 -0.62 -9.77 -11.82
C MET A 426 -0.55 -9.39 -13.30
N ASP A 427 0.39 -9.96 -14.06
CA ASP A 427 0.55 -9.69 -15.50
C ASP A 427 -0.67 -10.13 -16.33
N ILE A 428 -1.41 -11.16 -15.87
CA ILE A 428 -2.71 -11.51 -16.45
C ILE A 428 -3.75 -10.47 -16.08
N LEU A 429 -3.89 -10.13 -14.80
CA LEU A 429 -4.88 -9.17 -14.31
C LEU A 429 -4.76 -7.81 -14.99
N LEU A 430 -3.52 -7.34 -15.24
CA LEU A 430 -3.23 -6.11 -15.98
C LEU A 430 -3.82 -6.05 -17.40
N LYS A 431 -4.16 -7.20 -17.98
CA LYS A 431 -4.68 -7.32 -19.34
C LYS A 431 -6.19 -7.56 -19.38
N LEU A 432 -6.85 -7.78 -18.25
CA LEU A 432 -8.29 -8.08 -18.21
C LEU A 432 -9.11 -6.79 -18.26
N ASP A 433 -10.15 -6.81 -19.08
CA ASP A 433 -11.21 -5.79 -19.03
C ASP A 433 -12.21 -6.14 -17.92
N LEU A 434 -13.29 -5.37 -17.75
CA LEU A 434 -14.31 -5.66 -16.73
C LEU A 434 -14.90 -7.07 -16.89
N GLN A 435 -15.21 -7.51 -18.11
CA GLN A 435 -15.84 -8.80 -18.32
C GLN A 435 -14.89 -9.97 -18.06
N GLY A 436 -13.63 -9.85 -18.48
CA GLY A 436 -12.56 -10.80 -18.15
C GLY A 436 -12.32 -10.86 -16.65
N THR A 437 -12.29 -9.71 -15.97
CA THR A 437 -12.11 -9.61 -14.51
C THR A 437 -13.25 -10.30 -13.76
N ARG A 438 -14.51 -10.06 -14.17
CA ARG A 438 -15.69 -10.73 -13.58
C ARG A 438 -15.59 -12.24 -13.71
N ARG A 439 -15.33 -12.76 -14.92
CA ARG A 439 -15.19 -14.21 -15.12
C ARG A 439 -14.02 -14.82 -14.35
N PHE A 440 -12.91 -14.09 -14.24
CA PHE A 440 -11.76 -14.53 -13.47
C PHE A 440 -12.11 -14.69 -12.00
N PHE A 441 -12.72 -13.67 -11.37
CA PHE A 441 -13.10 -13.73 -9.96
C PHE A 441 -14.26 -14.69 -9.70
N ASP A 442 -15.15 -14.86 -10.69
CA ASP A 442 -16.19 -15.88 -10.61
C ASP A 442 -15.58 -17.28 -10.45
N ALA A 443 -14.64 -17.64 -11.34
CA ALA A 443 -13.93 -18.91 -11.24
C ALA A 443 -13.00 -19.01 -10.03
N PHE A 444 -12.32 -17.92 -9.64
CA PHE A 444 -11.37 -17.90 -8.53
C PHE A 444 -12.04 -18.19 -7.19
N PHE A 445 -13.21 -17.61 -6.93
CA PHE A 445 -13.94 -17.80 -5.68
C PHE A 445 -14.83 -19.05 -5.67
N ASP A 446 -14.96 -19.77 -6.80
CA ASP A 446 -15.55 -21.12 -6.86
C ASP A 446 -14.55 -22.23 -6.54
N LEU A 447 -13.26 -21.90 -6.40
CA LEU A 447 -12.24 -22.86 -5.99
C LEU A 447 -12.45 -23.33 -4.55
N GLU A 448 -11.94 -24.52 -4.24
CA GLU A 448 -11.88 -25.01 -2.87
C GLU A 448 -11.25 -23.96 -1.93
N PRO A 449 -11.80 -23.74 -0.72
CA PRO A 449 -11.34 -22.69 0.19
C PRO A 449 -9.83 -22.63 0.40
N ARG A 450 -9.17 -23.79 0.52
CA ARG A 450 -7.70 -23.87 0.68
C ARG A 450 -6.92 -23.09 -0.39
N TYR A 451 -7.41 -23.06 -1.62
CA TYR A 451 -6.71 -22.46 -2.75
C TYR A 451 -6.79 -20.94 -2.70
N TRP A 452 -8.00 -20.38 -2.65
CA TRP A 452 -8.13 -18.93 -2.61
C TRP A 452 -7.70 -18.36 -1.24
N HIS A 453 -7.93 -19.08 -0.14
CA HIS A 453 -7.39 -18.69 1.18
C HIS A 453 -5.87 -18.62 1.13
N GLY A 454 -5.25 -19.66 0.57
CA GLY A 454 -3.80 -19.77 0.51
C GLY A 454 -3.19 -18.76 -0.45
N PHE A 455 -3.82 -18.49 -1.59
CA PHE A 455 -3.35 -17.50 -2.55
C PHE A 455 -3.38 -16.09 -1.93
N LEU A 456 -4.54 -15.65 -1.41
CA LEU A 456 -4.68 -14.32 -0.82
C LEU A 456 -3.74 -14.08 0.38
N SER A 457 -3.43 -15.13 1.15
CA SER A 457 -2.54 -15.08 2.32
C SER A 457 -1.09 -15.47 2.03
N SER A 458 -0.68 -15.66 0.76
CA SER A 458 0.66 -16.13 0.40
C SER A 458 1.13 -17.41 1.12
N ARG A 459 0.20 -18.35 1.35
CA ARG A 459 0.45 -19.66 1.98
C ARG A 459 0.74 -20.77 0.98
N LEU A 460 0.36 -20.63 -0.29
CA LEU A 460 0.61 -21.63 -1.33
C LEU A 460 2.02 -21.51 -1.91
N PHE A 461 2.78 -22.60 -1.97
CA PHE A 461 4.08 -22.67 -2.64
C PHE A 461 3.99 -23.23 -4.06
N LEU A 462 5.09 -23.24 -4.80
CA LEU A 462 5.09 -23.49 -6.25
C LEU A 462 4.31 -24.75 -6.69
N PRO A 463 4.44 -25.94 -6.05
CA PRO A 463 3.63 -27.10 -6.42
C PRO A 463 2.12 -26.84 -6.26
N GLU A 464 1.72 -26.26 -5.14
CA GLU A 464 0.31 -25.94 -4.84
C GLU A 464 -0.20 -24.81 -5.75
N LEU A 465 0.65 -23.86 -6.14
CA LEU A 465 0.35 -22.79 -7.06
C LEU A 465 0.12 -23.30 -8.49
N ILE A 466 0.86 -24.33 -8.91
CA ILE A 466 0.60 -25.03 -10.18
C ILE A 466 -0.77 -25.70 -10.13
N PHE A 467 -1.09 -26.45 -9.06
CA PHE A 467 -2.41 -27.07 -8.91
C PHE A 467 -3.53 -26.04 -8.80
N PHE A 468 -3.30 -24.91 -8.11
CA PHE A 468 -4.19 -23.77 -8.08
C PHE A 468 -4.44 -23.23 -9.50
N GLY A 469 -3.40 -23.01 -10.29
CA GLY A 469 -3.52 -22.53 -11.67
C GLY A 469 -4.31 -23.49 -12.56
N LEU A 470 -4.04 -24.79 -12.45
CA LEU A 470 -4.79 -25.83 -13.17
C LEU A 470 -6.25 -25.89 -12.72
N SER A 471 -6.51 -25.80 -11.41
CA SER A 471 -7.86 -25.79 -10.85
C SER A 471 -8.63 -24.57 -11.34
N LEU A 472 -8.02 -23.37 -11.30
CA LEU A 472 -8.59 -22.15 -11.83
C LEU A 472 -8.91 -22.27 -13.31
N PHE A 473 -7.98 -22.81 -14.12
CA PHE A 473 -8.20 -23.03 -15.54
C PHE A 473 -9.35 -24.02 -15.81
N SER A 474 -9.47 -25.07 -15.00
CA SER A 474 -10.55 -26.06 -15.12
C SER A 474 -11.93 -25.51 -14.73
N HIS A 475 -12.01 -24.57 -13.78
CA HIS A 475 -13.27 -23.92 -13.38
C HIS A 475 -13.63 -22.73 -14.28
N ALA A 476 -12.64 -22.15 -14.96
CA ALA A 476 -12.86 -21.05 -15.89
C ALA A 476 -13.76 -21.45 -17.07
N SER A 477 -14.66 -20.55 -17.48
CA SER A 477 -15.46 -20.72 -18.70
C SER A 477 -14.59 -20.82 -19.95
N ASN A 478 -15.09 -21.41 -21.04
CA ASN A 478 -14.31 -21.57 -22.28
C ASN A 478 -13.74 -20.25 -22.81
N THR A 479 -14.52 -19.18 -22.75
CA THR A 479 -14.06 -17.82 -23.09
C THR A 479 -12.91 -17.38 -22.21
N SER A 480 -13.00 -17.61 -20.90
CA SER A 480 -11.95 -17.27 -19.94
C SER A 480 -10.70 -18.11 -20.13
N ARG A 481 -10.82 -19.40 -20.47
CA ARG A 481 -9.67 -20.26 -20.79
C ARG A 481 -8.90 -19.74 -21.99
N ILE A 482 -9.60 -19.40 -23.08
CA ILE A 482 -8.99 -18.81 -24.28
C ILE A 482 -8.31 -17.49 -23.94
N GLU A 483 -8.95 -16.65 -23.12
CA GLU A 483 -8.41 -15.37 -22.69
C GLU A 483 -7.17 -15.53 -21.80
N ILE A 484 -7.20 -16.44 -20.82
CA ILE A 484 -6.05 -16.77 -19.97
C ILE A 484 -4.89 -17.31 -20.82
N MET A 485 -5.16 -18.17 -21.81
CA MET A 485 -4.12 -18.65 -22.73
C MET A 485 -3.54 -17.50 -23.57
N ALA A 486 -4.39 -16.70 -24.21
CA ALA A 486 -3.97 -15.61 -25.08
C ALA A 486 -3.20 -14.52 -24.30
N LYS A 487 -3.68 -14.13 -23.13
CA LYS A 487 -3.08 -13.06 -22.30
C LYS A 487 -1.94 -13.57 -21.43
N GLY A 488 -1.96 -14.85 -21.05
CA GLY A 488 -1.04 -15.48 -20.11
C GLY A 488 0.16 -16.21 -20.73
N THR A 489 0.17 -16.53 -22.03
CA THR A 489 1.29 -17.27 -22.64
C THR A 489 2.63 -16.55 -22.49
N LEU A 490 2.71 -15.26 -22.85
CA LEU A 490 3.95 -14.48 -22.71
C LEU A 490 4.36 -14.31 -21.22
N PRO A 491 3.46 -13.91 -20.29
CA PRO A 491 3.75 -13.93 -18.86
C PRO A 491 4.24 -15.28 -18.33
N LEU A 492 3.67 -16.40 -18.81
CA LEU A 492 4.07 -17.74 -18.39
C LEU A 492 5.51 -18.05 -18.83
N ILE A 493 5.85 -17.73 -20.08
CA ILE A 493 7.23 -17.87 -20.60
C ILE A 493 8.20 -17.04 -19.76
N ASN A 494 7.84 -15.79 -19.43
CA ASN A 494 8.67 -14.93 -18.59
C ASN A 494 8.88 -15.53 -17.19
N MET A 495 7.80 -16.02 -16.56
CA MET A 495 7.87 -16.67 -15.26
C MET A 495 8.80 -17.90 -15.33
N ILE A 496 8.64 -18.79 -16.31
CA ILE A 496 9.49 -19.97 -16.48
C ILE A 496 10.96 -19.58 -16.66
N ASN A 497 11.25 -18.57 -17.48
CA ASN A 497 12.61 -18.07 -17.67
C ASN A 497 13.21 -17.54 -16.35
N ASN A 498 12.44 -16.79 -15.56
CA ASN A 498 12.89 -16.30 -14.26
C ASN A 498 13.15 -17.46 -13.29
N LEU A 499 12.27 -18.46 -13.25
CA LEU A 499 12.45 -19.66 -12.40
C LEU A 499 13.71 -20.47 -12.77
N ILE A 500 14.11 -20.49 -14.06
CA ILE A 500 15.33 -21.15 -14.53
C ILE A 500 16.59 -20.33 -14.19
N GLN A 501 16.49 -18.99 -14.23
CA GLN A 501 17.59 -18.09 -13.90
C GLN A 501 17.84 -17.96 -12.40
N ASP A 502 16.80 -18.14 -11.58
CA ASP A 502 16.87 -18.08 -10.13
C ASP A 502 17.61 -19.33 -9.58
N LYS A 503 18.93 -19.17 -9.44
CA LYS A 503 19.85 -20.13 -8.81
C LYS A 503 20.09 -19.71 -7.35
N ASP A 504 20.43 -20.70 -6.52
CA ASP A 504 20.56 -20.55 -5.05
C ASP A 504 21.42 -19.35 -4.63
#